data_AF-A0A2V8G4I0-F1
#
_entry.id   AF-A0A2V8G4I0-F1
#
_cell.length_a   1.000
_cell.length_b   1.000
_cell.length_c   1.000
_cell.angle_alpha   90.00
_cell.angle_beta   90.00
_cell.angle_gamma   90.00
#
_symmetry.space_group_name_H-M   'P 1'
#
loop_
_entity.id
_entity.type
_entity.pdbx_description
1 polymer ?
#
loop_
_entity_poly.entity_id
_entity_poly.type
_entity_poly.pdbx_seq_one_letter_code
_entity_poly.pdbx_strand_id
1 'polypeptide(L)'
;MDVANKYPSTEAGITARYRAASSLAEIGRYADAEQNYQAVIDKAGRTSIYGRTARLGRGNVLMAEGKNDPAIATLRDLSTDGDSQLPLDGVLMQLGRAYAQAGKKEDASRAFARVVDEFPQSLYVVEAKEQIATLKKG
;
A
#
# COMPACT_ATOMS: atom_id res chain seq x y z
N MET A 1 -22.18 -4.31 18.01
CA MET A 1 -21.33 -4.26 19.22
C MET A 1 -20.81 -5.66 19.50
N ASP A 2 -19.54 -5.98 19.69
CA ASP A 2 -18.28 -5.31 19.38
C ASP A 2 -17.20 -6.39 19.59
N VAL A 3 -17.17 -7.40 18.70
CA VAL A 3 -16.27 -8.56 18.84
C VAL A 3 -14.80 -8.11 18.77
N ALA A 4 -14.54 -6.98 18.10
CA ALA A 4 -13.22 -6.36 18.00
C ALA A 4 -12.70 -5.83 19.35
N ASN A 5 -13.58 -5.39 20.26
CA ASN A 5 -13.20 -4.86 21.56
C ASN A 5 -13.04 -5.93 22.65
N LYS A 6 -13.65 -7.11 22.48
CA LYS A 6 -13.60 -8.18 23.49
C LYS A 6 -12.34 -9.04 23.42
N TYR A 7 -11.68 -9.12 22.26
CA TYR A 7 -10.43 -9.88 22.06
C TYR A 7 -9.50 -9.22 21.03
N PRO A 8 -8.86 -8.09 21.39
CA PRO A 8 -8.21 -7.21 20.42
C PRO A 8 -7.06 -7.84 19.63
N SER A 9 -6.34 -8.80 20.22
CA SER A 9 -5.16 -9.45 19.64
C SER A 9 -5.43 -10.87 19.13
N THR A 10 -6.68 -11.34 19.18
CA THR A 10 -7.03 -12.61 18.52
C THR A 10 -7.07 -12.43 17.01
N GLU A 11 -6.84 -13.52 16.29
CA GLU A 11 -6.92 -13.52 14.83
C GLU A 11 -8.25 -12.94 14.34
N ALA A 12 -9.38 -13.32 14.95
CA ALA A 12 -10.70 -12.77 14.63
C ALA A 12 -10.79 -11.24 14.85
N GLY A 13 -10.19 -10.71 15.91
CA GLY A 13 -10.12 -9.28 16.18
C GLY A 13 -9.24 -8.52 15.19
N ILE A 14 -8.16 -9.14 14.70
CA ILE A 14 -7.29 -8.61 13.65
C ILE A 14 -8.04 -8.62 12.30
N THR A 15 -8.65 -9.74 11.93
CA THR A 15 -9.42 -9.88 10.69
C THR A 15 -10.57 -8.87 10.64
N ALA A 16 -11.32 -8.71 11.73
CA ALA A 16 -12.43 -7.76 11.79
C ALA A 16 -11.96 -6.31 11.57
N ARG A 17 -10.83 -5.91 12.17
CA ARG A 17 -10.26 -4.57 11.97
C ARG A 17 -9.72 -4.37 10.57
N TYR A 18 -9.05 -5.38 10.00
CA TYR A 18 -8.58 -5.31 8.62
C TYR A 18 -9.74 -5.10 7.64
N ARG A 19 -10.83 -5.86 7.81
CA ARG A 19 -12.04 -5.70 6.99
C ARG A 19 -12.67 -4.32 7.19
N ALA A 20 -12.77 -3.84 8.43
CA ALA A 20 -13.28 -2.51 8.71
C ALA A 20 -12.43 -1.42 8.02
N ALA A 21 -11.10 -1.54 8.07
CA ALA A 21 -10.19 -0.63 7.37
C ALA A 21 -10.45 -0.60 5.86
N SER A 22 -10.56 -1.78 5.23
CA SER A 22 -10.84 -1.87 3.79
C SER A 22 -12.20 -1.29 3.43
N SER A 23 -13.26 -1.58 4.20
CA SER A 23 -14.59 -1.01 3.95
C SER A 23 -14.61 0.50 4.14
N LEU A 24 -13.89 1.03 5.12
CA LEU A 24 -13.74 2.48 5.32
C LEU A 24 -13.01 3.13 4.14
N ALA A 25 -11.97 2.48 3.61
CA ALA A 25 -11.25 2.94 2.43
C ALA A 25 -12.17 2.98 1.20
N GLU A 26 -12.99 1.94 0.98
CA GLU A 26 -13.93 1.86 -0.14
C GLU A 26 -14.98 2.98 -0.13
N ILE A 27 -15.42 3.42 1.06
CA ILE A 27 -16.40 4.52 1.19
C ILE A 27 -15.74 5.90 1.34
N GLY A 28 -14.43 6.01 1.10
CA GLY A 28 -13.70 7.28 1.13
C GLY A 28 -13.40 7.82 2.53
N ARG A 29 -13.67 7.05 3.60
CA ARG A 29 -13.31 7.40 4.98
C ARG A 29 -11.85 7.04 5.26
N TYR A 30 -10.96 7.67 4.51
CA TYR A 30 -9.55 7.30 4.50
C TYR A 30 -8.88 7.45 5.87
N ALA A 31 -9.16 8.54 6.61
CA ALA A 31 -8.52 8.77 7.92
C ALA A 31 -8.87 7.67 8.93
N ASP A 32 -10.13 7.21 8.91
CA ASP A 32 -10.56 6.10 9.75
C ASP A 32 -9.97 4.77 9.27
N ALA A 33 -9.83 4.58 7.96
CA ALA A 33 -9.17 3.43 7.37
C ALA A 33 -7.69 3.37 7.78
N GLU A 34 -6.97 4.51 7.74
CA GLU A 34 -5.58 4.63 8.17
C GLU A 34 -5.42 4.17 9.63
N GLN A 35 -6.28 4.66 10.53
CA GLN A 35 -6.27 4.28 11.94
C GLN A 35 -6.51 2.78 12.14
N ASN A 36 -7.46 2.19 11.40
CA ASN A 36 -7.75 0.76 11.52
C ASN A 36 -6.63 -0.10 10.94
N TYR A 37 -6.03 0.28 9.82
CA TYR A 37 -4.85 -0.41 9.30
C TYR A 37 -3.66 -0.30 10.26
N GLN A 38 -3.41 0.87 10.86
CA GLN A 38 -2.35 1.03 11.85
C GLN A 38 -2.57 0.10 13.05
N ALA A 39 -3.80 0.03 13.57
CA ALA A 39 -4.13 -0.89 14.66
C ALA A 39 -3.94 -2.37 14.30
N VAL A 40 -4.15 -2.75 13.03
CA VAL A 40 -3.84 -4.11 12.54
C VAL A 40 -2.33 -4.35 12.54
N ILE A 41 -1.55 -3.39 12.05
CA ILE A 41 -0.08 -3.48 11.99
C ILE A 41 0.50 -3.66 13.40
N ASP A 42 0.03 -2.86 14.35
CA ASP A 42 0.53 -2.87 15.73
C ASP A 42 0.22 -4.17 16.47
N LYS A 43 -0.92 -4.81 16.16
CA LYS A 43 -1.40 -6.02 16.86
C LYS A 43 -1.00 -7.33 16.19
N ALA A 44 -1.05 -7.37 14.85
CA ALA A 44 -0.70 -8.56 14.09
C ALA A 44 0.82 -8.72 13.92
N GLY A 45 1.57 -7.61 14.03
CA GLY A 45 2.99 -7.57 13.77
C GLY A 45 3.31 -7.54 12.28
N ARG A 46 4.49 -7.00 11.94
CA ARG A 46 4.91 -6.73 10.56
C ARG A 46 5.10 -7.98 9.71
N THR A 47 5.34 -9.13 10.35
CA THR A 47 5.54 -10.43 9.68
C THR A 47 4.25 -11.22 9.49
N SER A 48 3.11 -10.82 10.07
CA SER A 48 1.82 -11.48 9.80
C SER A 48 1.27 -11.08 8.44
N ILE A 49 0.55 -11.98 7.76
CA ILE A 49 -0.14 -11.66 6.50
C ILE A 49 -1.04 -10.42 6.64
N TYR A 50 -1.71 -10.27 7.77
CA TYR A 50 -2.54 -9.11 8.06
C TYR A 50 -1.71 -7.84 8.25
N GLY A 51 -0.56 -7.91 8.93
CA GLY A 51 0.32 -6.75 9.09
C GLY A 51 0.89 -6.27 7.76
N ARG A 52 1.27 -7.19 6.87
CA ARG A 52 1.82 -6.87 5.54
C ARG A 52 0.77 -6.26 4.62
N THR A 53 -0.39 -6.90 4.52
CA THR A 53 -1.51 -6.39 3.71
C THR A 53 -2.07 -5.08 4.28
N ALA A 54 -2.11 -4.91 5.61
CA ALA A 54 -2.49 -3.65 6.23
C ALA A 54 -1.49 -2.53 5.96
N ARG A 55 -0.18 -2.80 5.88
CA ARG A 55 0.80 -1.80 5.44
C ARG A 55 0.55 -1.34 4.00
N LEU A 56 0.24 -2.28 3.10
CA LEU A 56 -0.09 -1.93 1.70
C LEU A 56 -1.39 -1.10 1.64
N GLY A 57 -2.44 -1.55 2.33
CA GLY A 57 -3.71 -0.82 2.44
C GLY A 57 -3.52 0.58 3.03
N ARG A 58 -2.71 0.70 4.09
CA ARG A 58 -2.34 1.98 4.70
C ARG A 58 -1.63 2.91 3.71
N GLY A 59 -0.68 2.40 2.94
CA GLY A 59 -0.01 3.16 1.88
C GLY A 59 -1.00 3.72 0.86
N ASN A 60 -1.97 2.90 0.44
CA ASN A 60 -2.99 3.30 -0.54
C ASN A 60 -3.94 4.38 0.01
N VAL A 61 -4.41 4.25 1.25
CA VAL A 61 -5.30 5.28 1.85
C VAL A 61 -4.56 6.57 2.13
N LEU A 62 -3.28 6.51 2.53
CA LEU A 62 -2.44 7.69 2.68
C LEU A 62 -2.30 8.47 1.36
N MET A 63 -2.13 7.78 0.22
CA MET A 63 -2.15 8.43 -1.10
C MET A 63 -3.51 9.08 -1.39
N ALA A 64 -4.61 8.38 -1.10
CA ALA A 64 -5.96 8.89 -1.33
C ALA A 64 -6.29 10.14 -0.49
N GLU A 65 -5.66 10.28 0.69
CA GLU A 65 -5.72 11.48 1.53
C GLU A 65 -4.80 12.62 1.06
N GLY A 66 -3.94 12.39 0.05
CA GLY A 66 -2.89 13.32 -0.36
C GLY A 66 -1.69 13.35 0.58
N LYS A 67 -1.61 12.44 1.56
CA LYS A 67 -0.44 12.25 2.44
C LYS A 67 0.65 11.47 1.71
N ASN A 68 1.19 12.06 0.65
CA ASN A 68 2.09 11.37 -0.28
C ASN A 68 3.41 10.94 0.38
N ASP A 69 4.04 11.77 1.23
CA ASP A 69 5.30 11.40 1.87
C ASP A 69 5.16 10.20 2.84
N PRO A 70 4.16 10.16 3.74
CA PRO A 70 3.85 8.96 4.52
C PRO A 70 3.55 7.71 3.67
N ALA A 71 2.83 7.88 2.56
CA ALA A 71 2.54 6.78 1.64
C ALA A 71 3.81 6.21 1.01
N ILE A 72 4.66 7.09 0.47
CA ILE A 72 5.97 6.73 -0.11
C ILE A 72 6.82 6.01 0.93
N ALA A 73 6.90 6.51 2.17
CA ALA A 73 7.68 5.87 3.22
C ALA A 73 7.20 4.43 3.49
N THR A 74 5.88 4.23 3.59
CA THR A 74 5.26 2.93 3.85
C THR A 74 5.48 1.94 2.69
N LEU A 75 5.28 2.39 1.45
CA LEU A 75 5.39 1.57 0.25
C LEU A 75 6.85 1.25 -0.09
N ARG A 76 7.76 2.21 0.12
CA ARG A 76 9.20 1.98 -0.06
C ARG A 76 9.71 0.92 0.91
N ASP A 77 9.34 1.05 2.19
CA ASP A 77 9.66 0.07 3.22
C ASP A 77 9.14 -1.33 2.87
N LEU A 78 7.92 -1.44 2.32
CA LEU A 78 7.41 -2.71 1.79
C LEU A 78 8.20 -3.22 0.56
N SER A 79 8.60 -2.34 -0.35
CA SER A 79 9.32 -2.73 -1.57
C SER A 79 10.74 -3.25 -1.32
N THR A 80 11.30 -2.94 -0.14
CA THR A 80 12.62 -3.40 0.30
C THR A 80 12.54 -4.54 1.32
N ASP A 81 11.32 -4.84 1.81
CA ASP A 81 11.06 -5.90 2.78
C ASP A 81 10.94 -7.24 2.03
N GLY A 82 12.08 -7.92 1.87
CA GLY A 82 12.16 -9.24 1.24
C GLY A 82 11.35 -10.32 1.98
N ASP A 83 11.04 -10.10 3.25
CA ASP A 83 10.21 -10.97 4.04
C ASP A 83 8.72 -10.67 3.88
N SER A 84 8.34 -9.63 3.12
CA SER A 84 6.93 -9.23 2.97
C SER A 84 6.08 -10.29 2.26
N GLN A 85 6.65 -11.18 1.45
CA GLN A 85 5.92 -12.18 0.65
C GLN A 85 4.76 -11.59 -0.18
N LEU A 86 4.69 -10.26 -0.31
CA LEU A 86 3.74 -9.58 -1.17
C LEU A 86 4.28 -9.60 -2.61
N PRO A 87 3.40 -9.63 -3.62
CA PRO A 87 3.84 -9.41 -5.00
C PRO A 87 4.54 -8.05 -5.12
N LEU A 88 5.85 -8.09 -5.36
CA LEU A 88 6.69 -6.89 -5.36
C LEU A 88 6.33 -5.95 -6.51
N ASP A 89 5.90 -6.49 -7.65
CA ASP A 89 5.38 -5.73 -8.79
C ASP A 89 4.20 -4.84 -8.40
N GLY A 90 3.24 -5.36 -7.64
CA GLY A 90 2.10 -4.58 -7.13
C GLY A 90 2.53 -3.48 -6.15
N VAL A 91 3.48 -3.77 -5.26
CA VAL A 91 4.02 -2.77 -4.33
C VAL A 91 4.78 -1.66 -5.07
N LEU A 92 5.61 -2.03 -6.05
CA LEU A 92 6.34 -1.08 -6.90
C LEU A 92 5.39 -0.21 -7.73
N MET A 93 4.30 -0.78 -8.23
CA MET A 93 3.27 -0.03 -8.94
C MET A 93 2.64 1.04 -8.05
N GLN A 94 2.25 0.70 -6.81
CA GLN A 94 1.71 1.69 -5.87
C GLN A 94 2.77 2.72 -5.47
N LEU A 95 4.02 2.31 -5.28
CA LEU A 95 5.12 3.22 -4.96
C LEU A 95 5.35 4.23 -6.08
N GLY A 96 5.33 3.78 -7.34
CA GLY A 96 5.43 4.66 -8.50
C GLY A 96 4.29 5.68 -8.57
N ARG A 97 3.05 5.24 -8.31
CA ARG A 97 1.87 6.13 -8.23
C ARG A 97 2.03 7.16 -7.11
N ALA A 98 2.51 6.76 -5.94
CA ALA A 98 2.76 7.65 -4.82
C ALA A 98 3.80 8.74 -5.17
N TYR A 99 4.89 8.33 -5.82
CA TYR A 99 5.91 9.26 -6.30
C TYR A 99 5.37 10.23 -7.36
N ALA A 100 4.55 9.73 -8.31
CA ALA A 100 3.96 10.55 -9.35
C ALA A 100 3.01 11.62 -8.75
N GLN A 101 2.16 11.22 -7.79
CA GLN A 101 1.27 12.14 -7.08
C GLN A 101 2.02 13.18 -6.23
N ALA A 102 3.20 12.83 -5.73
CA ALA A 102 4.11 13.75 -5.06
C ALA A 102 4.89 14.68 -6.02
N GLY A 103 4.74 14.53 -7.33
CA GLY A 103 5.53 15.27 -8.32
C GLY A 103 6.99 14.82 -8.45
N LYS A 104 7.36 13.70 -7.82
CA LYS A 104 8.72 13.11 -7.85
C LYS A 104 8.87 12.24 -9.10
N LYS A 105 8.89 12.87 -10.27
CA LYS A 105 8.78 12.19 -11.59
C LYS A 105 9.90 11.18 -11.85
N GLU A 106 11.14 11.50 -11.45
CA GLU A 106 12.29 10.61 -11.62
C GLU A 106 12.13 9.36 -10.74
N ASP A 107 11.71 9.54 -9.49
CA ASP A 107 11.48 8.43 -8.56
C ASP A 107 10.33 7.53 -9.02
N ALA A 108 9.25 8.15 -9.51
CA ALA A 108 8.11 7.44 -10.09
C ALA A 108 8.54 6.61 -11.31
N SER A 109 9.29 7.22 -12.23
CA SER A 109 9.81 6.54 -13.43
C SER A 109 10.70 5.36 -13.06
N ARG A 110 11.55 5.48 -12.04
CA ARG A 110 12.37 4.36 -11.56
C ARG A 110 11.53 3.23 -10.98
N ALA A 111 10.54 3.53 -10.15
CA ALA A 111 9.65 2.51 -9.59
C ALA A 111 8.86 1.75 -10.68
N PHE A 112 8.31 2.47 -11.65
CA PHE A 112 7.62 1.85 -12.80
C PHE A 112 8.56 1.07 -13.71
N ALA A 113 9.79 1.55 -13.94
CA ALA A 113 10.78 0.83 -14.74
C ALA A 113 11.11 -0.52 -14.11
N ARG A 114 11.26 -0.57 -12.77
CA ARG A 114 11.44 -1.84 -12.05
C ARG A 114 10.29 -2.83 -12.28
N VAL A 115 9.04 -2.36 -12.36
CA VAL A 115 7.90 -3.24 -12.73
C VAL A 115 8.11 -3.85 -14.11
N VAL A 116 8.53 -3.05 -15.09
CA VAL A 116 8.74 -3.51 -16.48
C VAL A 116 9.93 -4.46 -16.59
N ASP A 117 11.04 -4.12 -15.93
CA ASP A 117 12.32 -4.80 -16.09
C ASP A 117 12.42 -6.07 -15.23
N GLU A 118 11.94 -6.03 -13.98
CA GLU A 118 12.00 -7.15 -13.04
C GLU A 118 10.80 -8.10 -13.19
N PHE A 119 9.65 -7.59 -13.68
CA PHE A 119 8.40 -8.36 -13.77
C PHE A 119 7.74 -8.27 -15.16
N PRO A 120 8.41 -8.72 -16.24
CA PRO A 120 7.92 -8.57 -17.61
C PRO A 120 6.61 -9.31 -17.92
N GLN A 121 6.17 -10.23 -17.05
CA GLN A 121 4.89 -10.94 -17.15
C GLN A 121 3.79 -10.37 -16.24
N SER A 122 4.08 -9.31 -15.48
CA SER A 122 3.10 -8.68 -14.60
C SER A 122 1.99 -8.01 -15.40
N LEU A 123 0.76 -8.08 -14.87
CA LEU A 123 -0.39 -7.35 -15.40
C LEU A 123 -0.17 -5.82 -15.38
N TYR A 124 0.77 -5.33 -14.56
CA TYR A 124 1.09 -3.91 -14.44
C TYR A 124 2.05 -3.40 -15.52
N VAL A 125 2.66 -4.25 -16.36
CA VAL A 125 3.69 -3.81 -17.33
C VAL A 125 3.16 -2.76 -18.31
N VAL A 126 1.94 -2.95 -18.81
CA VAL A 126 1.32 -2.00 -19.76
C VAL A 126 1.13 -0.65 -19.08
N GLU A 127 0.48 -0.65 -17.91
CA GLU A 127 0.22 0.58 -17.16
C GLU A 127 1.53 1.28 -16.75
N ALA A 128 2.53 0.54 -16.27
CA ALA A 128 3.83 1.09 -15.89
C ALA A 128 4.51 1.81 -17.06
N LYS A 129 4.48 1.23 -18.28
CA LYS A 129 5.01 1.88 -19.49
C LYS A 129 4.26 3.16 -19.84
N GLU A 130 2.93 3.16 -19.74
CA GLU A 130 2.10 4.34 -19.98
C GLU A 130 2.41 5.46 -18.98
N GLN A 131 2.58 5.12 -17.69
CA GLN A 131 2.96 6.09 -16.66
C GLN A 131 4.34 6.69 -16.95
N ILE A 132 5.35 5.88 -17.28
CA ILE A 132 6.69 6.38 -17.67
C ILE A 132 6.59 7.33 -18.87
N ALA A 133 5.81 6.99 -19.88
CA ALA A 133 5.62 7.84 -21.06
C ALA A 133 4.95 9.18 -20.71
N THR A 134 3.98 9.16 -19.79
CA THR A 134 3.28 10.36 -19.31
C THR A 134 4.22 11.27 -18.53
N LEU A 135 5.03 10.70 -17.63
CA LEU A 135 6.00 11.45 -16.81
C LEU A 135 7.09 12.16 -17.63
N LYS A 136 7.41 11.65 -18.83
CA LYS A 136 8.37 12.29 -19.76
C LYS A 136 7.79 13.48 -20.52
N LYS A 137 6.46 13.60 -20.61
CA LYS A 137 5.78 14.62 -21.42
C LYS A 137 5.39 15.86 -20.64
N GLY A 138 5.20 15.74 -19.33
CA GLY A 138 4.90 16.86 -18.44
C GLY A 138 6.15 17.41 -17.80
#